data_AF-E1RKR1-F1
#
_entry.id   AF-E1RKR1-F1
#
_cell.length_a   1.000
_cell.length_b   1.000
_cell.length_c   1.000
_cell.angle_alpha   90.00
_cell.angle_beta   90.00
_cell.angle_gamma   90.00
#
_symmetry.space_group_name_H-M   'P 1'
#
loop_
_entity.id
_entity.type
_entity.pdbx_description
1 polymer ?
#
loop_
_entity_poly.entity_id
_entity_poly.type
_entity_poly.pdbx_seq_one_letter_code
_entity_poly.pdbx_strand_id
1 'polypeptide(L)'
;MEYFKSLINRKFKDVVGTRYKDVLKDYREFLLTEDEIVICNFRKVLMPLDIFVKGASEDLYDLLTAFDGIEINLVYITDSDVVSIISDVLGEDTAGVYQARKEEYGTKLLEKISGELEGRGMAVNRRQYSGHKWDDVEIMSENYDLVAISKCYGGGRGDENEISPVAQRLVQQMSVSTILY
;
A
#
# COMPACT_ATOMS: atom_id res chain seq x y z
N MET A 1 -5.56 25.82 -39.46
CA MET A 1 -4.90 25.92 -38.13
C MET A 1 -3.41 26.27 -38.20
N GLU A 2 -2.68 25.94 -39.28
CA GLU A 2 -1.24 26.26 -39.39
C GLU A 2 -0.92 27.76 -39.49
N TYR A 3 -1.80 28.54 -40.12
CA TYR A 3 -1.61 29.99 -40.27
C TYR A 3 -1.67 30.75 -38.94
N PHE A 4 -2.50 30.30 -38.00
CA PHE A 4 -2.56 30.85 -36.64
C PHE A 4 -1.34 30.46 -35.81
N LYS A 5 -0.83 29.21 -35.97
CA LYS A 5 0.42 28.77 -35.34
C LYS A 5 1.61 29.61 -35.82
N SER A 6 1.70 29.93 -37.12
CA SER A 6 2.79 30.74 -37.65
C SER A 6 2.74 32.20 -37.16
N LEU A 7 1.53 32.78 -37.04
CA LEU A 7 1.31 34.12 -36.50
C LEU A 7 1.69 34.22 -35.02
N ILE A 8 1.30 33.23 -34.21
CA ILE A 8 1.66 33.16 -32.78
C ILE A 8 3.19 33.01 -32.64
N ASN A 9 3.80 32.07 -33.36
CA ASN A 9 5.25 31.86 -33.28
C ASN A 9 6.06 33.07 -33.76
N ARG A 10 5.55 33.87 -34.71
CA ARG A 10 6.21 35.10 -35.15
C ARG A 10 6.09 36.22 -34.11
N LYS A 11 4.95 36.34 -33.43
CA LYS A 11 4.68 37.43 -32.47
C LYS A 11 5.34 37.21 -31.11
N PHE A 12 5.59 35.95 -30.73
CA PHE A 12 6.13 35.56 -29.43
C PHE A 12 7.56 34.98 -29.48
N LYS A 13 8.20 35.03 -30.66
CA LYS A 13 9.54 34.47 -30.94
C LYS A 13 10.60 34.91 -29.92
N ASP A 14 10.53 36.17 -29.48
CA ASP A 14 11.50 36.79 -28.57
C ASP A 14 10.96 36.96 -27.13
N VAL A 15 9.72 36.57 -26.86
CA VAL A 15 9.07 36.69 -25.53
C VAL A 15 9.08 35.36 -24.79
N VAL A 16 8.98 34.24 -25.51
CA VAL A 16 8.90 32.90 -24.90
C VAL A 16 10.29 32.27 -24.73
N GLY A 17 11.21 32.53 -25.65
CA GLY A 17 12.54 31.91 -25.63
C GLY A 17 13.50 32.45 -24.57
N THR A 18 13.44 33.75 -24.28
CA THR A 18 14.31 34.43 -23.29
C THR A 18 13.76 34.30 -21.88
N ARG A 19 12.49 34.65 -21.63
CA ARG A 19 11.87 34.50 -20.30
C ARG A 19 11.92 33.08 -19.77
N TYR A 20 11.66 32.07 -20.60
CA TYR A 20 11.69 30.68 -20.15
C TYR A 20 13.12 30.21 -19.84
N LYS A 21 14.11 30.69 -20.59
CA LYS A 21 15.53 30.44 -20.31
C LYS A 21 16.02 31.17 -19.07
N ASP A 22 15.57 32.40 -18.85
CA ASP A 22 15.92 33.20 -17.68
C ASP A 22 15.29 32.59 -16.42
N VAL A 23 14.02 32.17 -16.48
CA VAL A 23 13.36 31.38 -15.43
C VAL A 23 14.13 30.06 -15.20
N LEU A 24 14.41 29.24 -16.21
CA LEU A 24 15.18 28.00 -16.01
C LEU A 24 16.58 28.22 -15.44
N LYS A 25 17.20 29.37 -15.74
CA LYS A 25 18.52 29.74 -15.20
C LYS A 25 18.41 30.16 -13.73
N ASP A 26 17.39 30.94 -13.38
CA ASP A 26 17.15 31.42 -12.01
C ASP A 26 16.65 30.30 -11.09
N TYR A 27 15.93 29.30 -11.63
CA TYR A 27 15.42 28.16 -10.89
C TYR A 27 16.28 26.89 -11.00
N ARG A 28 17.45 26.96 -11.67
CA ARG A 28 18.31 25.80 -11.89
C ARG A 28 18.82 25.16 -10.59
N GLU A 29 18.98 25.96 -9.55
CA GLU A 29 19.38 25.53 -8.20
C GLU A 29 18.21 24.89 -7.41
N PHE A 30 16.97 25.03 -7.88
CA PHE A 30 15.78 24.42 -7.27
C PHE A 30 15.28 23.20 -8.03
N LEU A 31 15.73 23.01 -9.27
CA LEU A 31 15.47 21.81 -10.03
C LEU A 31 16.47 20.74 -9.57
N LEU A 32 15.95 19.67 -8.96
CA LEU A 32 16.75 18.49 -8.63
C LEU A 32 17.56 18.09 -9.86
N THR A 33 18.88 18.02 -9.70
CA THR A 33 19.76 17.44 -10.71
C THR A 33 19.42 15.96 -10.91
N GLU A 34 19.74 15.37 -12.06
CA GLU A 34 19.46 13.95 -12.32
C GLU A 34 20.04 13.03 -11.22
N ASP A 35 21.10 13.47 -10.55
CA ASP A 35 21.73 12.81 -9.40
C ASP A 35 20.95 12.96 -8.08
N GLU A 36 20.07 13.95 -7.97
CA GLU A 36 19.21 14.23 -6.81
C GLU A 36 17.78 13.67 -6.97
N ILE A 37 17.42 13.19 -8.17
CA ILE A 37 16.15 12.49 -8.39
C ILE A 37 16.26 11.09 -7.79
N VAL A 38 15.81 10.95 -6.54
CA VAL A 38 15.57 9.63 -5.94
C VAL A 38 14.31 9.05 -6.57
N ILE A 39 14.47 8.24 -7.62
CA ILE A 39 13.38 7.40 -8.12
C ILE A 39 13.18 6.28 -7.10
N CYS A 40 12.17 6.42 -6.24
CA CYS A 40 11.74 5.34 -5.36
C CYS A 40 11.30 4.15 -6.23
N ASN A 41 12.12 3.11 -6.31
CA ASN A 41 11.82 1.92 -7.09
C ASN A 41 11.47 0.78 -6.13
N PHE A 42 10.19 0.73 -5.73
CA PHE A 42 9.68 -0.37 -4.92
C PHE A 42 9.49 -1.58 -5.82
N ARG A 43 9.99 -2.75 -5.40
CA ARG A 43 9.81 -4.01 -6.14
C ARG A 43 8.99 -5.02 -5.35
N LYS A 44 9.14 -5.04 -4.03
CA LYS A 44 8.44 -5.98 -3.15
C LYS A 44 7.54 -5.22 -2.19
N VAL A 45 6.24 -5.47 -2.29
CA VAL A 45 5.23 -4.84 -1.45
C VAL A 45 4.61 -5.89 -0.52
N LEU A 46 4.62 -5.63 0.78
CA LEU A 46 3.87 -6.42 1.77
C LEU A 46 2.50 -5.79 1.99
N MET A 47 1.46 -6.61 1.90
CA MET A 47 0.08 -6.20 2.17
C MET A 47 -0.51 -7.12 3.25
N PRO A 48 -0.38 -6.77 4.55
CA PRO A 48 -0.99 -7.53 5.62
C PRO A 48 -2.50 -7.28 5.66
N LEU A 49 -3.26 -8.36 5.77
CA LEU A 49 -4.70 -8.39 5.83
C LEU A 49 -5.15 -9.13 7.09
N ASP A 50 -6.30 -8.73 7.61
CA ASP A 50 -6.96 -9.44 8.67
C ASP A 50 -8.48 -9.28 8.56
N ILE A 51 -9.20 -9.78 9.56
CA ILE A 51 -10.65 -9.74 9.57
C ILE A 51 -11.27 -8.34 9.48
N PHE A 52 -10.54 -7.29 9.89
CA PHE A 52 -11.07 -5.93 9.87
C PHE A 52 -10.91 -5.27 8.50
N VAL A 53 -10.09 -5.84 7.61
CA VAL A 53 -9.87 -5.33 6.26
C VAL A 53 -10.97 -5.85 5.32
N LYS A 54 -11.63 -4.94 4.60
CA LYS A 54 -12.73 -5.27 3.68
C LYS A 54 -12.33 -5.25 2.19
N GLY A 55 -11.15 -4.70 1.90
CA GLY A 55 -10.63 -4.45 0.56
C GLY A 55 -9.55 -3.38 0.61
N ALA A 56 -8.91 -3.14 -0.53
CA ALA A 56 -8.07 -1.97 -0.76
C ALA A 56 -8.84 -0.85 -1.45
N SER A 57 -8.38 0.39 -1.29
CA SER A 57 -8.93 1.55 -1.99
C SER A 57 -8.45 1.60 -3.43
N GLU A 58 -9.25 2.21 -4.31
CA GLU A 58 -8.81 2.48 -5.70
C GLU A 58 -7.56 3.37 -5.73
N ASP A 59 -7.44 4.34 -4.82
CA ASP A 59 -6.25 5.18 -4.68
C ASP A 59 -4.96 4.35 -4.43
N LEU A 60 -5.06 3.24 -3.70
CA LEU A 60 -3.91 2.35 -3.49
C LEU A 60 -3.56 1.63 -4.78
N TYR A 61 -4.56 1.15 -5.53
CA TYR A 61 -4.33 0.48 -6.80
C TYR A 61 -3.70 1.40 -7.84
N ASP A 62 -4.22 2.63 -7.95
CA ASP A 62 -3.65 3.65 -8.84
C ASP A 62 -2.20 3.96 -8.47
N LEU A 63 -1.91 4.08 -7.17
CA LEU A 63 -0.53 4.27 -6.71
C LEU A 63 0.37 3.10 -7.05
N LEU A 64 -0.06 1.86 -6.79
CA LEU A 64 0.76 0.67 -7.04
C LEU A 64 1.02 0.46 -8.54
N THR A 65 0.04 0.75 -9.40
CA THR A 65 0.21 0.67 -10.86
C THR A 65 1.17 1.70 -11.45
N ALA A 66 1.54 2.74 -10.69
CA ALA A 66 2.56 3.70 -11.10
C ALA A 66 3.99 3.12 -11.04
N PHE A 67 4.18 1.96 -10.42
CA PHE A 67 5.48 1.29 -10.29
C PHE A 67 5.56 0.06 -11.18
N ASP A 68 6.62 -0.04 -11.96
CA ASP A 68 6.85 -1.17 -12.86
C ASP A 68 7.43 -2.39 -12.13
N GLY A 69 6.89 -3.58 -12.43
CA GLY A 69 7.48 -4.85 -12.01
C GLY A 69 7.34 -5.15 -10.52
N ILE A 70 6.31 -4.62 -9.86
CA ILE A 70 6.04 -4.88 -8.45
C ILE A 70 5.50 -6.29 -8.21
N GLU A 71 6.02 -6.92 -7.15
CA GLU A 71 5.55 -8.17 -6.58
C GLU A 71 4.84 -7.85 -5.25
N ILE A 72 3.55 -8.15 -5.20
CA ILE A 72 2.72 -7.93 -4.02
C ILE A 72 2.57 -9.24 -3.27
N ASN A 73 2.95 -9.24 -2.00
CA ASN A 73 2.71 -10.35 -1.10
C ASN A 73 1.52 -10.01 -0.19
N LEU A 74 0.37 -10.59 -0.50
CA LEU A 74 -0.83 -10.51 0.33
C LEU A 74 -0.75 -11.57 1.43
N VAL A 75 -0.85 -11.12 2.68
CA VAL A 75 -0.69 -11.99 3.84
C VAL A 75 -1.87 -11.82 4.78
N TYR A 76 -2.73 -12.84 4.85
CA TYR A 76 -3.83 -12.84 5.83
C TYR A 76 -3.38 -13.50 7.14
N ILE A 77 -3.47 -12.75 8.24
CA ILE A 77 -3.06 -13.22 9.57
C ILE A 77 -4.28 -13.35 10.48
N THR A 78 -4.55 -14.58 10.90
CA THR A 78 -5.53 -14.87 11.98
C THR A 78 -4.84 -14.71 13.32
N ASP A 79 -5.46 -13.97 14.24
CA ASP A 79 -4.89 -13.71 15.57
C ASP A 79 -4.87 -14.98 16.43
N SER A 80 -3.67 -15.48 16.75
CA SER A 80 -3.52 -16.68 17.58
C SER A 80 -3.97 -16.47 19.03
N ASP A 81 -3.83 -15.27 19.57
CA ASP A 81 -4.21 -14.96 20.95
C ASP A 81 -5.72 -15.05 21.12
N VAL A 82 -6.47 -14.54 20.15
CA VAL A 82 -7.93 -14.63 20.14
C VAL A 82 -8.39 -16.09 20.04
N VAL A 83 -7.72 -16.91 19.23
CA VAL A 83 -8.04 -18.35 19.13
C VAL A 83 -7.77 -19.05 20.47
N SER A 84 -6.64 -18.76 21.13
CA SER A 84 -6.30 -19.31 22.45
C SER A 84 -7.34 -18.93 23.49
N ILE A 85 -7.73 -17.66 23.58
CA ILE A 85 -8.75 -17.18 24.54
C ILE A 85 -10.08 -17.90 24.32
N ILE A 86 -10.49 -18.12 23.07
CA ILE A 86 -11.73 -18.84 22.77
C ILE A 86 -11.62 -20.30 23.19
N SER A 87 -10.47 -20.94 22.97
CA SER A 87 -10.26 -22.32 23.41
C SER A 87 -10.36 -22.43 24.93
N ASP A 88 -9.70 -21.53 25.66
CA ASP A 88 -9.67 -21.52 27.12
C ASP A 88 -11.05 -21.28 27.73
N VAL A 89 -11.89 -20.44 27.09
CA VAL A 89 -13.20 -20.03 27.63
C VAL A 89 -14.34 -20.94 27.16
N LEU A 90 -14.33 -21.37 25.89
CA LEU A 90 -15.45 -22.03 25.21
C LEU A 90 -15.10 -23.45 24.70
N GLY A 91 -13.87 -23.90 24.88
CA GLY A 91 -13.38 -25.21 24.48
C GLY A 91 -12.85 -25.28 23.05
N GLU A 92 -12.02 -26.29 22.81
CA GLU A 92 -11.33 -26.58 21.54
C GLU A 92 -12.27 -26.66 20.33
N ASP A 93 -13.43 -27.32 20.48
CA ASP A 93 -14.40 -27.44 19.38
C ASP A 93 -14.89 -26.07 18.90
N THR A 94 -15.16 -25.15 19.83
CA THR A 94 -15.61 -23.80 19.51
C THR A 94 -14.49 -22.98 18.87
N ALA A 95 -13.27 -23.12 19.37
CA ALA A 95 -12.08 -22.48 18.80
C ALA A 95 -11.82 -22.96 17.37
N GLY A 96 -11.93 -24.26 17.10
CA GLY A 96 -11.79 -24.84 15.77
C GLY A 96 -12.83 -24.30 14.78
N VAL A 97 -14.10 -24.19 15.20
CA VAL A 97 -15.16 -23.58 14.38
C VAL A 97 -14.88 -22.10 14.11
N TYR A 98 -14.40 -21.37 15.12
CA TYR A 98 -14.02 -19.97 14.96
C TYR A 98 -12.90 -19.81 13.94
N GLN A 99 -11.82 -20.58 14.09
CA GLN A 99 -10.66 -20.55 13.20
C GLN A 99 -11.05 -20.89 11.76
N ALA A 100 -11.80 -21.99 11.54
CA ALA A 100 -12.25 -22.38 10.21
C ALA A 100 -13.05 -21.27 9.51
N ARG A 101 -13.93 -20.57 10.25
CA ARG A 101 -14.69 -19.41 9.71
C ARG A 101 -13.77 -18.23 9.35
N LYS A 102 -12.72 -17.99 10.12
CA LYS A 102 -11.74 -16.92 9.81
C LYS A 102 -10.89 -17.25 8.61
N GLU A 103 -10.49 -18.50 8.48
CA GLU A 103 -9.71 -18.99 7.35
C GLU A 103 -10.52 -18.95 6.04
N GLU A 104 -11.81 -19.27 6.10
CA GLU A 104 -12.72 -19.15 4.96
C GLU A 104 -12.88 -17.67 4.54
N TYR A 105 -13.05 -16.77 5.52
CA TYR A 105 -13.11 -15.33 5.25
C TYR A 105 -11.81 -14.80 4.64
N GLY A 106 -10.67 -15.18 5.21
CA GLY A 106 -9.34 -14.81 4.72
C GLY A 106 -9.11 -15.26 3.29
N THR A 107 -9.49 -16.50 2.96
CA THR A 107 -9.39 -17.04 1.60
C THR A 107 -10.18 -16.19 0.60
N LYS A 108 -11.45 -15.87 0.92
CA LYS A 108 -12.31 -15.03 0.07
C LYS A 108 -11.75 -13.61 -0.10
N LEU A 109 -11.21 -13.02 0.97
CA LEU A 109 -10.62 -11.69 0.92
C LEU A 109 -9.34 -11.68 0.07
N LEU A 110 -8.48 -12.68 0.25
CA LEU A 110 -7.26 -12.86 -0.53
C LEU A 110 -7.56 -13.02 -2.02
N GLU A 111 -8.53 -13.87 -2.38
CA GLU A 111 -8.98 -14.05 -3.76
C GLU A 111 -9.53 -12.77 -4.39
N LYS A 112 -10.34 -12.02 -3.63
CA LYS A 112 -10.90 -10.75 -4.09
C LYS A 112 -9.80 -9.75 -4.42
N ILE A 113 -8.93 -9.47 -3.45
CA ILE A 113 -7.88 -8.44 -3.61
C ILE A 113 -6.84 -8.90 -4.63
N SER A 114 -6.47 -10.19 -4.64
CA SER A 114 -5.54 -10.70 -5.65
C SER A 114 -6.11 -10.57 -7.06
N GLY A 115 -7.38 -10.89 -7.28
CA GLY A 115 -8.02 -10.73 -8.58
C GLY A 115 -8.07 -9.27 -9.04
N GLU A 116 -8.32 -8.34 -8.12
CA GLU A 116 -8.29 -6.89 -8.40
C GLU A 116 -6.87 -6.41 -8.77
N LEU A 117 -5.84 -6.91 -8.10
CA LEU A 117 -4.44 -6.56 -8.37
C LEU A 117 -3.89 -7.21 -9.66
N GLU A 118 -4.11 -8.51 -9.84
CA GLU A 118 -3.71 -9.27 -11.02
C GLU A 118 -4.42 -8.74 -12.27
N GLY A 119 -5.70 -8.35 -12.15
CA GLY A 119 -6.46 -7.70 -13.22
C GLY A 119 -5.86 -6.37 -13.71
N ARG A 120 -5.00 -5.75 -12.89
CA ARG A 120 -4.23 -4.54 -13.21
C ARG A 120 -2.78 -4.83 -13.62
N GLY A 121 -2.42 -6.11 -13.79
CA GLY A 121 -1.11 -6.54 -14.31
C GLY A 121 -0.01 -6.73 -13.26
N MET A 122 -0.34 -6.70 -11.97
CA MET A 122 0.62 -6.90 -10.88
C MET A 122 0.82 -8.39 -10.56
N ALA A 123 2.03 -8.78 -10.17
CA ALA A 123 2.31 -10.13 -9.71
C ALA A 123 1.92 -10.26 -8.22
N VAL A 124 1.08 -11.24 -7.89
CA VAL A 124 0.54 -11.39 -6.53
C VAL A 124 0.85 -12.77 -5.97
N ASN A 125 1.50 -12.78 -4.81
CA ASN A 125 1.67 -13.95 -3.96
C ASN A 125 0.69 -13.88 -2.79
N ARG A 126 0.06 -15.01 -2.45
CA ARG A 126 -0.92 -15.09 -1.37
C ARG A 126 -0.43 -16.04 -0.30
N ARG A 127 -0.54 -15.63 0.96
CA ARG A 127 -0.26 -16.47 2.12
C ARG A 127 -1.32 -16.25 3.19
N GLN A 128 -1.68 -17.32 3.89
CA GLN A 128 -2.57 -17.27 5.04
C GLN A 128 -1.97 -18.12 6.16
N TYR A 129 -1.98 -17.61 7.39
CA TYR A 129 -1.59 -18.36 8.59
C TYR A 129 -2.16 -17.73 9.87
N SER A 130 -2.03 -18.44 10.98
CA SER A 130 -2.35 -17.95 12.33
C SER A 130 -1.07 -17.49 13.02
N GLY A 131 -1.08 -16.31 13.64
CA GLY A 131 0.08 -15.71 14.28
C GLY A 131 -0.23 -14.40 14.99
N HIS A 132 0.82 -13.66 15.34
CA HIS A 132 0.71 -12.36 16.02
C HIS A 132 0.75 -11.24 14.98
N LYS A 133 -0.41 -10.61 14.75
CA LYS A 133 -0.63 -9.58 13.72
C LYS A 133 0.34 -8.41 13.76
N TRP A 134 0.90 -8.12 14.93
CA TRP A 134 1.89 -7.06 15.07
C TRP A 134 3.30 -7.57 14.77
N ASP A 135 3.79 -8.48 15.62
CA ASP A 135 5.17 -8.95 15.58
C ASP A 135 5.52 -9.60 14.24
N ASP A 136 4.59 -10.38 13.67
CA ASP A 136 4.83 -11.06 12.39
C ASP A 136 4.94 -10.05 11.24
N VAL A 137 4.12 -8.98 11.24
CA VAL A 137 4.18 -7.94 10.19
C VAL A 137 5.47 -7.13 10.32
N GLU A 138 5.88 -6.78 11.53
CA GLU A 138 7.12 -6.05 11.79
C GLU A 138 8.33 -6.87 11.30
N ILE A 139 8.43 -8.14 11.69
CA ILE A 139 9.53 -9.04 11.25
C ILE A 139 9.51 -9.27 9.74
N MET A 140 8.32 -9.51 9.16
CA MET A 140 8.21 -9.72 7.72
C MET A 140 8.65 -8.48 6.95
N SER A 141 8.31 -7.29 7.43
CA SER A 141 8.51 -6.03 6.73
C SER A 141 9.96 -5.78 6.34
N GLU A 142 10.94 -6.25 7.11
CA GLU A 142 12.38 -6.09 6.84
C GLU A 142 12.81 -6.62 5.47
N ASN A 143 12.03 -7.52 4.87
CA ASN A 143 12.31 -8.13 3.57
C ASN A 143 11.58 -7.46 2.38
N TYR A 144 10.89 -6.35 2.63
CA TYR A 144 10.06 -5.64 1.65
C TYR A 144 10.51 -4.18 1.51
N ASP A 145 10.26 -3.60 0.34
CA ASP A 145 10.61 -2.21 0.06
C ASP A 145 9.50 -1.24 0.53
N LEU A 146 8.26 -1.76 0.55
CA LEU A 146 7.05 -1.01 0.87
C LEU A 146 6.08 -1.91 1.63
N VAL A 147 5.38 -1.35 2.61
CA VAL A 147 4.28 -2.03 3.30
C VAL A 147 3.02 -1.20 3.17
N ALA A 148 1.97 -1.77 2.60
CA ALA A 148 0.67 -1.11 2.48
C ALA A 148 -0.27 -1.68 3.55
N ILE A 149 -0.63 -0.85 4.52
CA ILE A 149 -1.44 -1.22 5.69
C ILE A 149 -2.80 -0.55 5.62
N SER A 150 -3.87 -1.33 5.78
CA SER A 150 -5.21 -0.77 5.91
C SER A 150 -5.35 0.00 7.23
N LYS A 151 -6.03 1.15 7.20
CA LYS A 151 -6.42 1.91 8.40
C LYS A 151 -7.23 1.09 9.41
N CYS A 152 -7.87 0.01 8.99
CA CYS A 152 -8.68 -0.86 9.85
C CYS A 152 -7.89 -2.04 10.44
N TYR A 153 -6.66 -2.29 9.98
CA TYR A 153 -5.91 -3.51 10.29
C TYR A 153 -5.81 -3.74 11.81
N GLY A 154 -6.05 -4.95 12.28
CA GLY A 154 -5.81 -5.38 13.66
C GLY A 154 -6.81 -4.91 14.73
N GLY A 155 -7.70 -3.96 14.46
CA GLY A 155 -8.64 -3.49 15.48
C GLY A 155 -9.90 -2.78 14.99
N GLY A 156 -10.11 -2.69 13.68
CA GLY A 156 -11.20 -1.90 13.11
C GLY A 156 -11.03 -0.39 13.38
N ARG A 157 -11.92 0.41 12.81
CA ARG A 157 -12.05 1.84 13.10
C ARG A 157 -13.23 2.02 14.05
N GLY A 158 -13.04 2.79 15.12
CA GLY A 158 -14.14 3.30 15.93
C GLY A 158 -14.68 4.61 15.37
N ASP A 159 -15.83 5.08 15.86
CA ASP A 159 -16.43 6.36 15.44
C ASP A 159 -15.50 7.56 15.70
N GLU A 160 -14.60 7.44 16.68
CA GLU A 160 -13.69 8.50 17.10
C GLU A 160 -12.28 8.40 16.48
N ASN A 161 -11.95 7.29 15.79
CA ASN A 161 -10.59 7.03 15.32
C ASN A 161 -10.55 6.72 13.81
N GLU A 162 -9.80 7.53 13.06
CA GLU A 162 -9.62 7.32 11.62
C GLU A 162 -8.68 6.15 11.27
N ILE A 163 -7.87 5.71 12.24
CA ILE A 163 -6.85 4.67 12.09
C ILE A 163 -6.94 3.76 13.32
N SER A 164 -6.82 2.45 13.11
CA SER A 164 -6.75 1.50 14.21
C SER A 164 -5.47 1.70 15.02
N PRO A 165 -5.47 1.45 16.34
CA PRO A 165 -4.25 1.51 17.16
C PRO A 165 -3.15 0.58 16.64
N VAL A 166 -3.54 -0.56 16.04
CA VAL A 166 -2.60 -1.52 15.44
C VAL A 166 -1.89 -0.94 14.23
N ALA A 167 -2.65 -0.41 13.27
CA ALA A 167 -2.08 0.21 12.08
C ALA A 167 -1.22 1.43 12.44
N GLN A 168 -1.68 2.26 13.39
CA GLN A 168 -0.92 3.41 13.85
C GLN A 168 0.42 3.00 14.47
N ARG A 169 0.43 1.97 15.31
CA ARG A 169 1.66 1.45 15.93
C ARG A 169 2.63 0.91 14.87
N LEU A 170 2.15 0.12 13.91
CA LEU A 170 2.99 -0.43 12.83
C LEU A 170 3.68 0.69 12.05
N VAL A 171 2.92 1.71 11.61
CA VAL A 171 3.48 2.86 10.88
C VAL A 171 4.55 3.61 11.69
N GLN A 172 4.42 3.65 13.02
CA GLN A 172 5.37 4.36 13.88
C GLN A 172 6.66 3.57 14.18
N GLN A 173 6.60 2.25 14.14
CA GLN A 173 7.71 1.38 14.57
C GLN A 173 8.48 0.78 13.39
N MET A 174 7.82 0.59 12.24
CA MET A 174 8.46 0.00 11.07
C MET A 174 9.50 0.93 10.45
N SER A 175 10.67 0.37 10.15
CA SER A 175 11.77 1.07 9.47
C SER A 175 11.59 1.16 7.96
N VAL A 176 10.54 0.54 7.42
CA VAL A 176 10.25 0.43 5.98
C VAL A 176 9.21 1.45 5.56
N SER A 177 9.32 1.94 4.32
CA SER A 177 8.33 2.85 3.74
C SER A 177 6.94 2.23 3.86
N THR A 178 6.00 2.98 4.44
CA THR A 178 4.66 2.45 4.73
C THR A 178 3.59 3.36 4.14
N ILE A 179 2.62 2.76 3.47
CA ILE A 179 1.42 3.43 2.96
C ILE A 179 0.24 3.01 3.83
N LEU A 180 -0.53 3.99 4.27
CA LEU A 180 -1.75 3.77 5.02
C LEU A 180 -2.96 4.05 4.13
N TYR A 181 -3.83 3.05 3.94
CA TYR A 181 -5.01 3.15 3.08
C TYR A 181 -6.34 2.95 3.81
#